data_AF-A0A1H8BLS6-F1
#
_entry.id   AF-A0A1H8BLS6-F1
#
_cell.length_a   1.000
_cell.length_b   1.000
_cell.length_c   1.000
_cell.angle_alpha   90.00
_cell.angle_beta   90.00
_cell.angle_gamma   90.00
#
_symmetry.space_group_name_H-M   'P 1'
#
loop_
_entity.id
_entity.type
_entity.pdbx_description
1 polymer ?
#
loop_
_entity_poly.entity_id
_entity_poly.type
_entity_poly.pdbx_seq_one_letter_code
_entity_poly.pdbx_strand_id
1 'polypeptide(L)' 'MTYTEAYEELQKLVREIENGDISVDELSAKVKRAVSLIQLCRAKLSATESEVNDILAQLSNEEEDA' A
#
# COMPACT_ATOMS: atom_id res chain seq x y z
N MET A 1 2.72 -9.97 4.56
CA MET A 1 3.39 -8.89 3.81
C MET A 1 3.12 -7.56 4.50
N THR A 2 4.19 -6.84 4.83
CA THR A 2 4.17 -5.48 5.39
C THR A 2 3.93 -4.45 4.27
N TYR A 3 3.70 -3.19 4.63
CA TYR A 3 3.61 -2.12 3.64
C TYR A 3 4.93 -1.97 2.88
N THR A 4 6.06 -1.94 3.61
CA THR A 4 7.40 -1.78 3.04
C THR A 4 7.73 -2.88 2.04
N GLU A 5 7.49 -4.14 2.39
CA GLU A 5 7.70 -5.28 1.48
C GLU A 5 6.87 -5.14 0.18
N ALA A 6 5.59 -4.76 0.32
CA ALA A 6 4.71 -4.59 -0.83
C ALA A 6 5.15 -3.43 -1.73
N TYR A 7 5.62 -2.34 -1.12
CA TYR A 7 6.12 -1.16 -1.82
C TYR A 7 7.43 -1.44 -2.56
N GLU A 8 8.38 -2.14 -1.93
CA GLU A 8 9.62 -2.56 -2.56
C GLU A 8 9.38 -3.49 -3.75
N GLU A 9 8.49 -4.47 -3.59
CA GLU A 9 8.10 -5.36 -4.69
C GLU A 9 7.46 -4.58 -5.84
N LEU A 10 6.58 -3.62 -5.53
CA LEU A 10 5.94 -2.77 -6.52
C LEU A 10 6.97 -1.94 -7.29
N GLN A 11 7.91 -1.31 -6.59
CA GLN A 11 8.99 -0.54 -7.24
C GLN A 11 9.84 -1.42 -8.16
N LYS A 12 10.14 -2.65 -7.75
CA LYS A 12 10.87 -3.60 -8.60
C LYS A 12 10.07 -3.95 -9.86
N LEU A 13 8.79 -4.25 -9.73
CA LEU A 13 7.92 -4.57 -10.87
C LEU A 13 7.82 -3.40 -11.86
N VAL A 14 7.68 -2.17 -11.36
CA VAL A 14 7.64 -0.97 -12.21
C VAL A 14 8.92 -0.84 -13.02
N ARG A 15 10.10 -0.96 -12.38
CA ARG A 15 11.39 -0.91 -13.09
C ARG A 15 11.51 -1.99 -14.15
N GLU A 16 11.07 -3.22 -13.85
CA GLU A 16 11.09 -4.32 -14.82
C GLU A 16 10.17 -4.06 -16.02
N ILE A 17 9.01 -3.45 -15.80
CA ILE A 17 8.08 -3.06 -16.87
C ILE A 17 8.67 -1.92 -17.72
N GLU A 18 9.28 -0.92 -17.08
CA GLU A 18 9.88 0.25 -17.76
C GLU A 18 11.11 -0.11 -18.61
N ASN A 19 11.85 -1.15 -18.23
CA ASN A 19 13.02 -1.62 -18.98
C ASN A 19 12.66 -2.19 -20.38
N GLY A 20 11.39 -2.51 -20.63
CA GLY A 20 10.88 -2.82 -21.98
C GLY A 20 11.28 -4.18 -22.56
N ASP A 21 12.19 -4.91 -21.94
CA ASP A 21 12.62 -6.26 -22.36
C ASP A 21 11.74 -7.34 -21.70
N ILE A 22 10.43 -7.25 -21.94
CA ILE A 22 9.42 -8.14 -21.35
C ILE A 22 8.41 -8.60 -22.40
N SER A 23 8.04 -9.87 -22.37
CA SER A 23 7.00 -10.39 -23.26
C SER A 23 5.61 -9.87 -22.89
N VAL A 24 4.68 -9.88 -23.85
CA VAL A 24 3.28 -9.43 -23.63
C VAL A 24 2.57 -10.27 -22.55
N ASP A 25 2.84 -11.58 -22.50
CA ASP A 25 2.26 -12.48 -21.51
C ASP A 25 2.80 -12.17 -20.09
N GLU A 26 4.11 -11.92 -19.96
CA GLU A 26 4.72 -11.52 -18.70
C GLU A 26 4.28 -10.13 -18.25
N LEU A 27 4.10 -9.20 -19.19
CA LEU A 27 3.60 -7.86 -18.91
C LEU A 27 2.22 -7.92 -18.24
N SER A 28 1.30 -8.71 -18.80
CA SER A 28 -0.04 -8.91 -18.24
C SER A 28 0.02 -9.45 -16.80
N ALA A 29 0.91 -10.43 -16.54
CA ALA A 29 1.09 -11.01 -15.22
C ALA A 29 1.67 -9.99 -14.22
N LYS A 30 2.72 -9.24 -14.61
CA LYS A 30 3.35 -8.23 -13.75
C LYS A 30 2.40 -7.08 -13.43
N VAL A 31 1.61 -6.62 -14.39
CA VAL A 31 0.60 -5.57 -14.18
C VAL A 31 -0.46 -6.05 -13.19
N LYS A 32 -0.98 -7.28 -13.32
CA LYS A 32 -1.94 -7.84 -12.34
C LYS A 32 -1.34 -7.88 -10.94
N ARG A 33 -0.08 -8.31 -10.81
CA ARG A 33 0.62 -8.31 -9.52
C ARG A 33 0.76 -6.91 -8.95
N ALA A 34 1.18 -5.93 -9.75
CA ALA A 34 1.29 -4.54 -9.33
C ALA A 34 -0.04 -3.98 -8.82
N VAL A 35 -1.16 -4.28 -9.50
CA VAL A 35 -2.51 -3.89 -9.03
C VAL A 35 -2.82 -4.48 -7.66
N SER A 36 -2.53 -5.77 -7.43
CA SER A 36 -2.73 -6.39 -6.11
C SER A 36 -1.87 -5.75 -5.02
N LEU A 37 -0.62 -5.39 -5.32
CA LEU A 37 0.26 -4.69 -4.38
C LEU A 37 -0.27 -3.30 -4.04
N ILE A 38 -0.74 -2.54 -5.04
CA ILE A 38 -1.35 -1.22 -4.83
C ILE A 38 -2.58 -1.33 -3.92
N GLN A 39 -3.45 -2.32 -4.14
CA GLN A 39 -4.62 -2.55 -3.29
C GLN A 39 -4.21 -2.84 -1.84
N LEU A 40 -3.18 -3.67 -1.63
CA LEU A 40 -2.68 -3.95 -0.29
C LEU A 40 -2.11 -2.70 0.39
N CYS A 41 -1.29 -1.92 -0.34
CA CYS A 41 -0.72 -0.68 0.19
C CYS A 41 -1.81 0.30 0.60
N ARG A 42 -2.84 0.48 -0.23
CA ARG A 42 -4.01 1.33 0.09
C ARG A 42 -4.74 0.84 1.33
N ALA A 43 -5.03 -0.46 1.42
CA ALA A 43 -5.71 -1.02 2.57
C ALA A 43 -4.94 -0.79 3.88
N LYS A 44 -3.61 -0.93 3.86
CA LYS A 44 -2.77 -0.65 5.02
C LYS A 44 -2.77 0.83 5.40
N LEU A 45 -2.66 1.73 4.43
CA LEU A 45 -2.72 3.17 4.69
C LEU A 45 -4.05 3.58 5.31
N SER A 46 -5.17 3.12 4.75
CA SER A 46 -6.50 3.42 5.28
C SER A 46 -6.72 2.83 6.69
N ALA A 47 -6.21 1.64 6.96
CA ALA A 47 -6.27 1.06 8.31
C ALA A 47 -5.48 1.90 9.32
N THR A 48 -4.24 2.27 8.98
CA THR A 48 -3.40 3.13 9.83
C THR A 48 -4.02 4.51 10.05
N GLU A 49 -4.60 5.11 9.01
CA GLU A 49 -5.31 6.39 9.11
C GLU A 49 -6.50 6.28 10.08
N SER A 50 -7.29 5.20 9.99
CA SER A 50 -8.39 4.95 10.93
C SER A 50 -7.90 4.84 12.37
N GLU A 51 -6.85 4.04 12.61
CA GLU A 51 -6.27 3.85 13.94
C GLU A 51 -5.77 5.18 14.53
N VAL A 52 -5.11 6.02 13.73
CA VAL A 52 -4.65 7.34 14.17
C VAL A 52 -5.84 8.25 14.52
N ASN A 53 -6.89 8.26 13.69
CA ASN A 53 -8.09 9.05 13.95
C ASN A 53 -8.79 8.60 15.24
N ASP A 54 -8.88 7.29 15.48
CA ASP A 54 -9.49 6.74 16.70
C ASP A 54 -8.69 7.14 17.95
N ILE A 55 -7.35 7.11 17.88
CA ILE A 55 -6.48 7.56 18.98
C ILE A 55 -6.66 9.06 19.23
N LEU A 56 -6.70 9.89 18.19
CA LEU A 56 -6.91 11.33 18.32
C LEU A 56 -8.29 11.66 18.92
N ALA A 57 -9.32 10.89 18.58
CA ALA A 57 -10.66 11.04 19.15
C ALA A 57 -10.69 10.68 20.65
N GLN A 58 -9.99 9.62 21.05
CA GLN A 58 -9.87 9.23 22.45
C GLN A 58 -9.15 10.31 23.27
N LEU A 59 -8.04 10.83 22.77
CA LEU A 59 -7.28 11.90 23.43
C LEU A 59 -8.13 13.18 23.60
N SER A 60 -8.91 13.54 22.57
CA SER A 60 -9.80 14.71 22.64
C SER A 60 -10.90 14.55 23.70
N ASN A 61 -11.49 13.36 23.82
CA ASN A 61 -12.52 13.09 24.82
C ASN A 61 -11.96 13.09 26.25
N GLU A 62 -10.73 12.60 26.45
CA GLU A 62 -10.07 12.62 27.77
C GLU A 62 -9.76 14.05 28.26
N GLU A 63 -9.54 15.01 27.35
CA GLU A 63 -9.33 16.43 27.69
C GLU A 63 -10.63 17.18 28.03
N GLU A 64 -11.79 16.77 27.50
CA GLU A 64 -13.09 17.39 27.81
C GLU A 64 -13.68 16.93 29.16
N ASP A 65 -13.27 15.76 29.65
CA ASP A 65 -13.71 15.18 30.93
C ASP A 65 -12.82 15.56 32.13
N ALA A 66 -11.73 16.32 31.93
CA ALA A 66 -10.74 16.74 32.93
C ALA A 66 -10.89 18.21 33.38
#